data_AF-A0A2W5BBC2-F1
#
_entry.id   AF-A0A2W5BBC2-F1
#
_cell.length_a   1.000
_cell.length_b   1.000
_cell.length_c   1.000
_cell.angle_alpha   90.00
_cell.angle_beta   90.00
_cell.angle_gamma   90.00
#
_symmetry.space_group_name_H-M   'P 1'
#
loop_
_entity.id
_entity.type
_entity.pdbx_description
1 polymer ?
#
loop_
_entity_poly.entity_id
_entity_poly.type
_entity_poly.pdbx_seq_one_letter_code
_entity_poly.pdbx_strand_id
1 'polypeptide(L)' 'MDDPDEDVSVERMWVLARERTPDGYLGILDNEPYAITENDEFWLGTELPFSAKHVIGIDERNADTIATARKEPRRRWTG' A
#
# COMPACT_ATOMS: atom_id res chain seq x y z
N MET A 1 7.50 -8.88 30.43
CA MET A 1 6.58 -7.78 30.74
C MET A 1 6.20 -7.24 29.39
N ASP A 2 5.04 -7.61 28.87
CA ASP A 2 4.42 -6.92 27.74
C ASP A 2 3.78 -5.65 28.30
N ASP A 3 4.26 -4.50 27.84
CA ASP A 3 3.73 -3.19 28.22
C ASP A 3 2.45 -2.97 27.39
N PRO A 4 1.27 -2.72 28.01
CA PRO A 4 0.01 -2.56 27.28
C PRO A 4 -0.07 -1.27 26.43
N ASP A 5 0.97 -0.43 26.49
CA ASP A 5 1.10 0.86 25.80
C ASP A 5 2.27 0.88 24.80
N GLU A 6 2.54 -0.22 24.09
CA GLU A 6 3.38 -0.13 22.89
C GLU A 6 2.63 0.72 21.85
N ASP A 7 3.06 1.98 21.70
CA ASP A 7 2.50 2.97 20.77
C ASP A 7 2.35 2.35 19.38
N VAL A 8 1.10 2.13 18.93
CA VAL A 8 0.84 1.62 17.59
C VAL A 8 1.28 2.67 16.57
N SER A 9 2.46 2.46 15.98
CA SER A 9 2.96 3.29 14.88
C SER A 9 2.05 3.15 13.66
N VAL A 10 1.44 4.27 13.25
CA VAL A 10 0.63 4.36 12.03
C VAL A 10 1.23 5.36 11.05
N GLU A 11 1.26 5.01 9.77
CA GLU A 11 1.78 5.88 8.72
C GLU A 11 0.86 5.85 7.48
N ARG A 12 0.91 6.93 6.69
CA ARG A 12 0.18 7.04 5.44
C ARG A 12 0.94 6.28 4.35
N MET A 13 0.21 5.46 3.59
CA MET A 13 0.77 4.71 2.48
C MET A 13 0.27 5.23 1.14
N TRP A 14 1.16 5.25 0.14
CA TRP A 14 0.86 5.49 -1.26
C TRP A 14 0.56 4.17 -1.96
N VAL A 15 -0.56 4.14 -2.69
CA VAL A 15 -1.00 2.96 -3.43
C VAL A 15 -1.30 3.34 -4.88
N LEU A 16 -0.62 2.68 -5.81
CA LEU A 16 -0.94 2.72 -7.23
C LEU A 16 -2.16 1.83 -7.50
N ALA A 17 -3.32 2.45 -7.69
CA ALA A 17 -4.54 1.74 -8.05
C ALA A 17 -4.39 1.07 -9.44
N ARG A 18 -4.64 -0.24 -9.50
CA ARG A 18 -4.49 -1.04 -10.73
C ARG A 18 -5.82 -1.51 -11.30
N GLU A 19 -6.68 -2.02 -10.42
CA GLU A 19 -7.93 -2.66 -10.80
C GLU A 19 -9.05 -2.19 -9.88
N ARG A 20 -10.24 -2.04 -10.45
CA ARG A 20 -11.47 -1.85 -9.67
C ARG A 20 -12.13 -3.21 -9.47
N THR A 21 -12.36 -3.58 -8.21
CA THR A 21 -13.08 -4.80 -7.83
C THR A 21 -14.52 -4.46 -7.46
N PRO A 22 -15.43 -5.45 -7.30
CA PRO A 22 -16.78 -5.20 -6.79
C PRO A 22 -16.80 -4.49 -5.43
N ASP A 23 -15.82 -4.81 -4.57
CA ASP A 23 -15.74 -4.32 -3.18
C ASP A 23 -14.79 -3.13 -2.99
N GLY A 24 -14.14 -2.66 -4.06
CA GLY A 24 -13.20 -1.55 -4.00
C GLY A 24 -12.16 -1.58 -5.11
N TYR A 25 -10.90 -1.68 -4.71
CA TYR A 25 -9.75 -1.58 -5.60
C TYR A 25 -8.67 -2.56 -5.18
N LEU A 26 -7.87 -2.97 -6.16
CA LEU A 26 -6.61 -3.66 -5.97
C LEU A 26 -5.49 -2.73 -6.45
N GLY A 27 -4.45 -2.56 -5.65
CA GLY A 27 -3.35 -1.68 -5.98
C GLY A 27 -2.02 -2.17 -5.44
N ILE A 28 -0.95 -1.45 -5.77
CA ILE A 28 0.42 -1.74 -5.34
C ILE A 28 0.92 -0.61 -4.47
N LEU A 29 1.50 -0.94 -3.31
CA LEU A 29 2.19 0.03 -2.46
C LEU A 29 3.45 0.59 -3.13
N ASP A 30 3.60 1.91 -3.05
CA ASP A 30 4.64 2.68 -3.75
C ASP A 30 5.43 3.60 -2.80
N ASN A 31 5.52 3.23 -1.53
CA ASN A 31 6.39 3.89 -0.55
C ASN A 31 6.88 2.90 0.52
N GLU A 32 8.00 3.24 1.13
CA GLU A 32 8.54 2.59 2.33
C GLU A 32 8.09 3.41 3.55
N PRO A 33 7.49 2.80 4.58
CA PRO A 33 7.10 3.51 5.80
C PRO A 33 8.34 3.84 6.63
N TYR A 34 8.47 5.09 7.08
CA TYR A 34 9.57 5.53 7.92
C TYR A 34 9.46 5.05 9.37
N ALA A 35 8.25 5.02 9.93
CA ALA A 35 8.03 4.78 11.35
C ALA A 35 7.92 3.30 11.74
N ILE A 36 7.97 2.38 10.77
CA ILE A 36 7.77 0.95 11.01
C ILE A 36 8.97 0.16 10.45
N THR A 37 9.96 -0.12 11.31
CA THR A 37 11.28 -0.61 10.91
C THR A 37 11.29 -2.08 10.45
N GLU A 38 10.36 -2.94 10.89
CA GLU A 38 10.30 -4.34 10.42
C GLU A 38 9.72 -4.49 9.00
N ASN A 39 9.34 -3.39 8.34
CA ASN A 39 8.43 -3.40 7.19
C ASN A 39 9.07 -3.15 5.82
N ASP A 40 10.39 -2.92 5.75
CA ASP A 40 11.10 -2.70 4.48
C ASP A 40 10.90 -3.87 3.48
N GLU A 41 10.65 -5.09 3.97
CA GLU A 41 10.45 -6.27 3.11
C GLU A 41 9.01 -6.45 2.60
N PHE A 42 8.02 -5.88 3.31
CA PHE A 42 6.62 -6.26 3.19
C PHE A 42 5.78 -5.32 2.33
N TRP A 43 6.16 -4.03 2.24
CA TRP A 43 5.22 -3.03 1.73
C TRP A 43 5.51 -2.64 0.28
N LEU A 44 6.73 -2.20 -0.06
CA LEU A 44 7.00 -1.72 -1.41
C LEU A 44 6.76 -2.82 -2.47
N GLY A 45 5.90 -2.53 -3.45
CA GLY A 45 5.58 -3.46 -4.53
C GLY A 45 4.57 -4.55 -4.14
N THR A 46 4.07 -4.58 -2.90
CA THR A 46 3.04 -5.53 -2.47
C THR A 46 1.66 -5.08 -2.93
N GLU A 47 0.90 -6.06 -3.42
CA GLU A 47 -0.48 -5.89 -3.82
C GLU A 47 -1.42 -5.98 -2.61
N LEU A 48 -2.40 -5.08 -2.54
CA LEU A 48 -3.39 -5.07 -1.48
C LEU A 48 -4.76 -4.58 -1.96
N PRO A 49 -5.84 -5.13 -1.38
CA PRO A 49 -7.18 -4.59 -1.57
C PRO A 49 -7.38 -3.35 -0.68
N PHE A 50 -8.10 -2.36 -1.19
CA PHE A 50 -8.54 -1.21 -0.41
C PHE A 50 -9.85 -0.67 -0.95
N SER A 51 -10.54 0.13 -0.13
CA SER A 51 -11.81 0.76 -0.50
C SER A 51 -11.68 2.28 -0.50
N ALA A 52 -12.58 2.97 -1.19
CA ALA A 52 -12.55 4.43 -1.28
C ALA A 52 -12.59 5.13 0.10
N LYS A 53 -13.21 4.50 1.11
CA LYS A 53 -13.27 5.05 2.48
C LYS A 53 -11.91 5.09 3.19
N HIS A 54 -10.91 4.38 2.67
CA HIS A 54 -9.54 4.39 3.21
C HIS A 54 -8.68 5.50 2.56
N VAL A 55 -9.15 6.14 1.49
CA VAL A 55 -8.38 7.12 0.72
C VAL A 55 -8.54 8.51 1.33
N ILE A 56 -7.42 9.13 1.67
CA ILE A 56 -7.36 10.47 2.26
C ILE A 56 -6.77 11.53 1.32
N GLY A 57 -6.20 11.10 0.18
CA GLY A 57 -5.56 11.95 -0.82
C GLY A 57 -5.30 11.18 -2.11
N ILE A 58 -5.24 11.89 -3.23
CA ILE A 58 -4.97 11.31 -4.55
C ILE A 58 -4.01 12.27 -5.28
N ASP A 59 -2.90 11.72 -5.76
CA ASP A 59 -1.98 12.43 -6.64
C ASP A 59 -2.17 12.00 -8.09
N GLU A 60 -1.88 12.91 -9.01
CA GLU A 60 -1.97 12.63 -10.44
C GLU A 60 -0.86 11.65 -10.86
N ARG A 61 -1.25 10.63 -11.63
CA ARG A 61 -0.31 9.67 -12.19
C ARG A 61 0.62 10.33 -13.22
N ASN A 62 1.86 9.85 -13.26
CA ASN A 62 2.86 10.18 -14.26
C ASN A 62 3.29 8.93 -15.06
N ALA A 63 4.20 9.07 -16.01
CA ALA A 63 4.65 7.95 -16.84
C ALA A 63 5.29 6.82 -16.02
N ASP A 64 6.04 7.15 -14.96
CA ASP A 64 6.76 6.18 -14.13
C ASP A 64 5.80 5.37 -13.26
N THR A 65 4.90 6.04 -12.55
CA THR A 65 3.84 5.40 -11.74
C THR A 65 2.94 4.50 -12.59
N ILE A 66 2.61 4.91 -13.83
CA ILE A 66 1.87 4.06 -14.78
C ILE A 66 2.69 2.82 -15.15
N ALA A 67 3.99 2.98 -15.43
CA ALA A 67 4.86 1.85 -15.77
C ALA A 67 5.00 0.88 -14.59
N THR A 68 5.15 1.40 -13.36
CA THR A 68 5.22 0.60 -12.13
C THR A 68 3.94 -0.17 -11.88
N ALA A 69 2.78 0.47 -12.00
CA ALA A 69 1.48 -0.18 -11.81
C ALA A 69 1.21 -1.34 -12.78
N ARG A 70 1.87 -1.35 -13.95
CA ARG A 70 1.76 -2.43 -14.96
C ARG A 70 2.68 -3.62 -14.72
N LYS A 71 3.72 -3.48 -13.88
CA LYS A 71 4.63 -4.58 -13.56
C LYS A 71 3.94 -5.63 -12.70
N GLU A 72 4.51 -6.83 -12.62
CA GLU A 72 4.05 -7.82 -11.67
C GLU A 72 4.34 -7.33 -10.24
N PRO A 73 3.37 -7.40 -9.30
CA PRO A 73 3.65 -7.03 -7.92
C PRO A 73 4.71 -7.97 -7.35
N ARG A 74 5.57 -7.42 -6.47
CA ARG A 74 6.57 -8.19 -5.73
C ARG A 74 5.90 -9.33 -4.94
N ARG A 75 4.71 -9.06 -4.40
CA ARG A 75 3.87 -10.03 -3.71
C ARG A 75 2.41 -9.81 -4.07
N ARG A 76 1.74 -10.86 -4.54
CA ARG A 76 0.31 -10.84 -4.84
C ARG A 76 -0.52 -10.96 -3.56
N TRP A 77 -1.70 -10.36 -3.57
CA TRP A 77 -2.68 -10.56 -2.51
C TRP A 77 -3.32 -11.94 -2.68
N THR A 78 -3.30 -12.78 -1.63
CA THR A 78 -3.82 -14.17 -1.73
C THR A 78 -5.23 -14.37 -1.17
N GLY A 79 -5.82 -13.35 -0.54
CA GLY A 79 -7.13 -13.47 0.12
C GLY A 79 -7.08 -14.18 1.46
#